data_AF-A0A246G884-F1
#
_entry.id   AF-A0A246G884-F1
#
_cell.length_a   1.000
_cell.length_b   1.000
_cell.length_c   1.000
_cell.angle_alpha   90.00
_cell.angle_beta   90.00
_cell.angle_gamma   90.00
#
_symmetry.space_group_name_H-M   'P 1'
#
loop_
_entity.id
_entity.type
_entity.pdbx_description
1 polymer ?
#
loop_
_entity_poly.entity_id
_entity_poly.type
_entity_poly.pdbx_seq_one_letter_code
_entity_poly.pdbx_strand_id
1 'polypeptide(L)'
;KEVVTFFDNQRNLLNEGKIEEYLNLGKNKNYELDICTYTTEEQSKIDYQDNLELMSKLCFNNMQPINNYEVRLFANGKLITLLIPTGKFKNWSALMSITPKGRNNYYRILLHKPRGLNHFEIIRK
;
A
#
# COMPACT_ATOMS: atom_id res chain seq x y z
N LYS A 1 11.08 12.84 5.81
CA LYS A 1 10.71 12.14 7.08
C LYS A 1 9.24 11.75 7.06
N GLU A 2 8.30 12.68 6.86
CA GLU A 2 6.85 12.41 6.82
C GLU A 2 6.42 11.24 5.93
N VAL A 3 6.92 11.16 4.68
CA VAL A 3 6.64 10.06 3.75
C VAL A 3 7.11 8.71 4.30
N VAL A 4 8.27 8.67 4.93
CA VAL A 4 8.84 7.43 5.48
C VAL A 4 8.03 7.00 6.70
N THR A 5 7.71 7.94 7.59
CA THR A 5 6.81 7.71 8.73
C THR A 5 5.45 7.18 8.27
N PHE A 6 4.90 7.70 7.17
CA PHE A 6 3.66 7.18 6.60
C PHE A 6 3.81 5.70 6.22
N PHE A 7 4.87 5.35 5.47
CA PHE A 7 5.14 3.97 5.06
C PHE A 7 5.40 3.04 6.26
N ASP A 8 6.12 3.51 7.29
CA ASP A 8 6.35 2.75 8.52
C ASP A 8 5.03 2.47 9.26
N ASN A 9 4.12 3.44 9.32
CA ASN A 9 2.79 3.22 9.90
C ASN A 9 2.01 2.15 9.13
N GLN A 10 2.03 2.19 7.79
CA GLN A 10 1.39 1.15 6.97
C GLN A 10 2.03 -0.21 7.16
N ARG A 11 3.37 -0.25 7.23
CA ARG A 11 4.14 -1.46 7.52
C ARG A 11 3.71 -2.05 8.86
N ASN A 12 3.53 -1.24 9.89
CA ASN A 12 3.12 -1.70 11.21
C ASN A 12 1.69 -2.23 11.23
N LEU A 13 0.72 -1.53 10.61
CA LEU A 13 -0.65 -2.04 10.47
C LEU A 13 -0.68 -3.43 9.83
N LEU A 14 0.03 -3.58 8.69
CA LEU A 14 0.13 -4.84 7.97
C LEU A 14 0.84 -5.92 8.79
N ASN A 15 1.92 -5.57 9.49
CA ASN A 15 2.71 -6.53 10.27
C ASN A 15 1.98 -7.01 11.52
N GLU A 16 1.20 -6.13 12.15
CA GLU A 16 0.37 -6.40 13.33
C GLU A 16 -0.93 -7.15 12.99
N GLY A 17 -1.23 -7.33 11.70
CA GLY A 17 -2.46 -8.00 11.25
C GLY A 17 -3.69 -7.12 11.26
N LYS A 18 -3.53 -5.79 11.38
CA LYS A 18 -4.60 -4.79 11.26
C LYS A 18 -4.96 -4.54 9.79
N ILE A 19 -5.32 -5.61 9.09
CA ILE A 19 -5.52 -5.60 7.63
C ILE A 19 -6.76 -4.78 7.26
N GLU A 20 -7.84 -4.84 8.03
CA GLU A 20 -9.04 -4.04 7.78
C GLU A 20 -8.76 -2.53 7.85
N GLU A 21 -7.97 -2.08 8.83
CA GLU A 21 -7.55 -0.68 8.94
C GLU A 21 -6.78 -0.24 7.68
N TYR A 22 -5.84 -1.06 7.22
CA TYR A 22 -5.12 -0.81 5.97
C TYR A 22 -6.04 -0.85 4.74
N LEU A 23 -7.00 -1.78 4.70
CA LEU A 23 -7.95 -1.90 3.60
C LEU A 23 -8.85 -0.66 3.51
N ASN A 24 -9.30 -0.13 4.64
CA ASN A 24 -10.16 1.04 4.74
C ASN A 24 -9.52 2.33 4.20
N LEU A 25 -8.19 2.46 4.21
CA LEU A 25 -7.50 3.61 3.63
C LEU A 25 -7.76 3.83 2.13
N GLY A 26 -8.22 2.78 1.43
CA GLY A 26 -8.57 2.84 0.00
C GLY A 26 -10.08 2.82 -0.27
N LYS A 27 -10.94 2.80 0.76
CA LYS A 27 -12.37 2.48 0.62
C LYS A 27 -13.10 3.36 -0.40
N ASN A 28 -12.93 4.69 -0.30
CA ASN A 28 -13.61 5.63 -1.21
C ASN A 28 -13.21 5.42 -2.67
N LYS A 29 -11.95 5.04 -2.93
CA LYS A 29 -11.45 4.81 -4.29
C LYS A 29 -11.84 3.47 -4.85
N ASN A 30 -11.89 2.45 -4.00
CA ASN A 30 -12.44 1.16 -4.40
C ASN A 30 -13.91 1.34 -4.80
N TYR A 31 -14.66 2.14 -4.03
CA TYR A 31 -16.04 2.48 -4.38
C TYR A 31 -16.15 3.23 -5.71
N GLU A 32 -15.30 4.24 -5.96
CA GLU A 32 -15.25 4.92 -7.27
C GLU A 32 -14.91 3.96 -8.41
N LEU A 33 -13.95 3.05 -8.19
CA LEU A 33 -13.57 2.04 -9.18
C LEU A 33 -14.74 1.10 -9.48
N ASP A 34 -15.41 0.61 -8.44
CA ASP A 34 -16.57 -0.30 -8.56
C ASP A 34 -17.67 0.32 -9.42
N ILE A 35 -17.95 1.62 -9.25
CA ILE A 35 -18.89 2.35 -10.10
C ILE A 35 -18.41 2.35 -11.56
N CYS A 36 -17.14 2.70 -11.80
CA CYS A 36 -16.60 2.82 -13.15
C CYS A 36 -16.48 1.47 -13.89
N THR A 37 -16.28 0.37 -13.16
CA THR A 37 -16.14 -0.97 -13.73
C THR A 37 -17.44 -1.76 -13.71
N TYR A 38 -18.55 -1.14 -13.30
CA TYR A 38 -19.86 -1.80 -13.14
C TYR A 38 -19.78 -3.04 -12.23
N THR A 39 -18.92 -3.00 -11.22
CA THR A 39 -18.80 -4.05 -10.20
C THR A 39 -20.05 -4.05 -9.34
N THR A 40 -20.67 -5.21 -9.16
CA THR A 40 -21.84 -5.34 -8.28
C THR A 40 -21.42 -5.27 -6.80
N GLU A 41 -22.34 -4.92 -5.90
CA GLU A 41 -22.06 -4.94 -4.47
C GLU A 41 -21.62 -6.31 -3.96
N GLU A 42 -22.16 -7.38 -4.53
CA GLU A 42 -21.78 -8.76 -4.18
C GLU A 42 -20.34 -9.06 -4.58
N GLN A 43 -19.95 -8.69 -5.82
CA GLN A 43 -18.57 -8.86 -6.28
C GLN A 43 -17.59 -8.04 -5.44
N SER A 44 -17.93 -6.78 -5.12
CA SER A 44 -17.11 -5.91 -4.27
C SER A 44 -16.91 -6.50 -2.86
N LYS A 45 -17.95 -7.12 -2.27
CA LYS A 45 -17.83 -7.82 -0.99
C LYS A 45 -16.91 -9.04 -1.08
N ILE A 46 -17.03 -9.85 -2.14
CA ILE A 46 -16.16 -11.00 -2.36
C ILE A 46 -14.71 -10.54 -2.51
N ASP A 47 -14.46 -9.56 -3.36
CA ASP A 47 -13.13 -9.00 -3.59
C ASP A 47 -12.51 -8.44 -2.29
N TYR A 48 -13.30 -7.80 -1.44
CA TYR A 48 -12.85 -7.33 -0.12
C TYR A 48 -12.44 -8.50 0.79
N GLN A 49 -13.27 -9.54 0.89
CA GLN A 49 -12.99 -10.71 1.74
C GLN A 49 -11.76 -11.48 1.25
N ASP A 50 -11.64 -11.70 -0.06
CA ASP A 50 -10.48 -12.36 -0.67
C ASP A 50 -9.18 -11.61 -0.39
N ASN A 51 -9.21 -10.27 -0.51
CA ASN A 51 -8.07 -9.42 -0.17
C ASN A 51 -7.75 -9.47 1.33
N LEU A 52 -8.76 -9.44 2.20
CA LEU A 52 -8.58 -9.53 3.66
C LEU A 52 -7.91 -10.86 4.04
N GLU A 53 -8.41 -11.98 3.52
CA GLU A 53 -7.87 -13.31 3.80
C GLU A 53 -6.43 -13.46 3.27
N LEU A 54 -6.21 -13.07 2.01
CA LEU A 54 -4.91 -13.17 1.37
C LEU A 54 -3.87 -12.31 2.09
N MET A 55 -4.20 -11.04 2.37
CA MET A 55 -3.27 -10.13 3.04
C MET A 55 -2.99 -10.55 4.48
N SER A 56 -3.96 -11.08 5.21
CA SER A 56 -3.74 -11.61 6.56
C SER A 56 -2.68 -12.72 6.57
N LYS A 57 -2.70 -13.62 5.58
CA LYS A 57 -1.70 -14.69 5.44
C LYS A 57 -0.33 -14.15 5.02
N LEU A 58 -0.29 -13.13 4.16
CA LEU A 58 0.94 -12.64 3.57
C LEU A 58 1.67 -11.59 4.41
N CYS A 59 0.95 -10.81 5.23
CA CYS A 59 1.51 -9.63 5.90
C CYS A 59 1.86 -9.87 7.37
N PHE A 60 1.00 -10.55 8.12
CA PHE A 60 1.17 -10.70 9.56
C PHE A 60 2.54 -11.32 9.89
N ASN A 61 3.35 -10.60 10.66
CA ASN A 61 4.75 -10.93 11.01
C ASN A 61 5.71 -11.15 9.82
N ASN A 62 5.32 -10.82 8.60
CA ASN A 62 6.10 -11.05 7.39
C ASN A 62 6.57 -9.75 6.72
N MET A 63 6.15 -8.58 7.23
CA MET A 63 6.51 -7.29 6.65
C MET A 63 7.98 -6.96 6.91
N GLN A 64 8.67 -6.57 5.84
CA GLN A 64 10.07 -6.15 5.92
C GLN A 64 10.19 -4.73 6.47
N PRO A 65 11.31 -4.39 7.13
CA PRO A 65 11.58 -3.02 7.55
C PRO A 65 11.82 -2.09 6.33
N ILE A 66 11.43 -0.83 6.45
CA ILE A 66 11.63 0.19 5.40
C ILE A 66 13.06 0.77 5.49
N ASN A 67 14.06 -0.02 5.09
CA ASN A 67 15.48 0.38 5.17
C ASN A 67 16.15 0.62 3.81
N ASN A 68 15.78 -0.13 2.78
CA ASN A 68 16.34 -0.03 1.44
C ASN A 68 15.35 0.66 0.49
N TYR A 69 15.36 2.00 0.48
CA TYR A 69 14.45 2.78 -0.34
C TYR A 69 15.10 4.03 -0.94
N GLU A 70 14.51 4.49 -2.03
CA GLU A 70 14.66 5.83 -2.59
C GLU A 70 13.29 6.50 -2.70
N VAL A 71 13.26 7.82 -2.49
CA VAL A 71 12.05 8.61 -2.73
C VAL A 71 11.91 8.83 -4.23
N ARG A 72 10.78 8.39 -4.80
CA ARG A 72 10.46 8.61 -6.21
C ARG A 72 9.33 9.61 -6.36
N LEU A 73 9.62 10.62 -7.17
CA LEU A 73 8.68 11.68 -7.54
C LEU A 73 8.12 11.41 -8.93
N PHE A 74 6.80 11.48 -9.09
CA PHE A 74 6.13 11.46 -10.39
C PHE A 74 5.27 12.70 -10.58
N ALA A 75 4.80 12.90 -11.82
CA ALA A 75 3.88 13.98 -12.20
C ALA A 75 4.40 15.36 -11.75
N ASN A 76 5.66 15.68 -12.04
CA ASN A 76 6.33 16.93 -11.65
C ASN A 76 6.29 17.19 -10.13
N GLY A 77 6.54 16.15 -9.33
CA GLY A 77 6.60 16.25 -7.87
C GLY A 77 5.25 16.21 -7.16
N LYS A 78 4.15 15.98 -7.90
CA LYS A 78 2.80 15.88 -7.32
C LYS A 78 2.53 14.53 -6.66
N LEU A 79 3.26 13.49 -7.09
CA LEU A 79 3.14 12.14 -6.55
C LEU A 79 4.47 11.70 -5.94
N ILE A 80 4.39 11.04 -4.79
CA ILE A 80 5.53 10.50 -4.06
C ILE A 80 5.31 9.01 -3.75
N THR A 81 6.37 8.21 -3.81
CA THR A 81 6.41 6.84 -3.30
C THR A 81 7.81 6.48 -2.84
N LEU A 82 7.94 5.31 -2.18
CA LEU A 82 9.23 4.72 -1.81
C LEU A 82 9.45 3.45 -2.63
N LEU A 83 10.52 3.43 -3.43
CA LEU A 83 10.90 2.25 -4.23
C LEU A 83 12.25 1.70 -3.78
N ILE A 84 12.48 0.42 -4.04
CA ILE A 84 13.79 -0.22 -3.84
C ILE A 84 14.74 0.19 -4.99
N PRO A 85 15.91 0.79 -4.72
CA PRO A 85 16.77 1.38 -5.75
C PRO A 85 17.60 0.36 -6.55
N THR A 86 17.93 -0.79 -5.95
CA THR A 86 18.90 -1.76 -6.50
C THR A 86 18.54 -3.22 -6.15
N GLY A 87 19.22 -4.18 -6.79
CA GLY A 87 19.05 -5.61 -6.51
C GLY A 87 17.82 -6.25 -7.16
N LYS A 88 17.46 -7.45 -6.68
CA LYS A 88 16.39 -8.31 -7.24
C LYS A 88 15.02 -7.63 -7.28
N PHE A 89 14.72 -6.81 -6.28
CA PHE A 89 13.44 -6.13 -6.13
C PHE A 89 13.49 -4.67 -6.59
N LYS A 90 14.47 -4.29 -7.43
CA LYS A 90 14.58 -2.94 -7.96
C LYS A 90 13.24 -2.45 -8.54
N ASN A 91 12.86 -1.23 -8.22
CA ASN A 91 11.60 -0.57 -8.56
C ASN A 91 10.34 -1.15 -7.90
N TRP A 92 10.45 -2.16 -7.04
CA TRP A 92 9.31 -2.57 -6.20
C TRP A 92 9.08 -1.54 -5.10
N SER A 93 7.85 -1.50 -4.57
CA SER A 93 7.56 -0.71 -3.37
C SER A 93 8.44 -1.17 -2.21
N ALA A 94 8.96 -0.22 -1.43
CA ALA A 94 9.68 -0.54 -0.20
C ALA A 94 8.76 -1.19 0.85
N LEU A 95 7.44 -1.00 0.74
CA LEU A 95 6.45 -1.71 1.55
C LEU A 95 6.26 -3.12 1.00
N MET A 96 6.98 -4.09 1.56
CA MET A 96 6.99 -5.48 1.07
C MET A 96 6.90 -6.50 2.20
N SER A 97 6.40 -7.69 1.87
CA SER A 97 6.40 -8.87 2.74
C SER A 97 7.21 -10.01 2.14
N ILE A 98 7.85 -10.79 3.01
CA ILE A 98 8.53 -12.03 2.67
C ILE A 98 8.04 -13.09 3.64
N THR A 99 7.34 -14.10 3.13
CA THR A 99 6.85 -15.20 3.97
C THR A 99 7.95 -16.22 4.25
N PRO A 100 7.82 -17.09 5.28
CA PRO A 100 8.81 -18.13 5.58
C PRO A 100 9.05 -19.11 4.42
N LYS A 101 8.06 -19.27 3.52
CA LYS A 101 8.18 -20.10 2.31
C LYS A 101 8.86 -19.36 1.14
N GLY A 102 9.38 -18.15 1.36
CA GLY A 102 10.08 -17.35 0.35
C GLY A 102 9.18 -16.63 -0.64
N ARG A 103 7.86 -16.56 -0.39
CA ARG A 103 6.94 -15.78 -1.23
C ARG A 103 7.14 -14.29 -0.93
N ASN A 104 7.45 -13.52 -1.97
CA ASN A 104 7.68 -12.08 -1.90
C ASN A 104 6.46 -11.34 -2.45
N ASN A 105 5.95 -10.35 -1.74
CA ASN A 105 4.87 -9.49 -2.20
C ASN A 105 5.22 -8.03 -1.88
N TYR A 106 4.68 -7.09 -2.65
CA TYR A 106 4.84 -5.67 -2.39
C TYR A 106 3.51 -4.95 -2.51
N TYR A 107 3.37 -3.87 -1.75
CA TYR A 107 2.15 -3.09 -1.65
C TYR A 107 2.49 -1.68 -2.09
N ARG A 108 2.01 -1.29 -3.26
CA ARG A 108 2.31 0.02 -3.82
C ARG A 108 1.48 1.07 -3.10
N ILE A 109 2.09 2.21 -2.78
CA ILE A 109 1.35 3.37 -2.27
C ILE A 109 1.87 4.60 -3.02
N LEU A 110 0.96 5.36 -3.60
CA LEU A 110 1.23 6.68 -4.16
C LEU A 110 0.61 7.73 -3.24
N LEU A 111 1.45 8.61 -2.70
CA LEU A 111 1.03 9.75 -1.91
C LEU A 111 0.97 11.00 -2.77
N HIS A 112 0.04 11.90 -2.44
CA HIS A 112 0.06 13.28 -2.92
C HIS A 112 -0.12 14.24 -1.75
N LYS A 113 0.26 15.50 -1.97
CA LYS A 113 -0.05 16.57 -1.05
C LYS A 113 -1.09 17.49 -1.71
N PRO A 114 -2.36 17.46 -1.27
CA PRO A 114 -3.37 18.37 -1.80
C PRO A 114 -2.97 19.84 -1.60
N ARG A 115 -3.38 20.69 -2.54
CA ARG A 115 -3.08 22.13 -2.46
C ARG A 115 -3.73 22.72 -1.21
N GLY A 116 -2.94 23.38 -0.37
CA GLY A 116 -3.42 24.03 0.85
C GLY A 116 -3.45 23.11 2.08
N LEU A 117 -3.13 21.82 1.95
CA LEU A 117 -2.98 20.91 3.08
C LEU A 117 -1.52 20.70 3.43
N ASN A 118 -1.25 20.47 4.72
CA ASN A 118 0.10 20.24 5.22
C ASN A 118 0.48 18.76 5.31
N HIS A 119 -0.47 17.83 5.14
CA HIS A 119 -0.26 16.38 5.20
C HIS A 119 -0.32 15.71 3.83
N PHE A 120 0.29 14.53 3.72
CA PHE A 120 0.11 13.63 2.58
C PHE A 120 -1.19 12.82 2.68
N GLU A 121 -1.83 12.61 1.53
CA GLU A 121 -2.94 11.69 1.35
C GLU A 121 -2.54 10.59 0.37
N ILE A 122 -3.13 9.40 0.50
CA ILE A 122 -2.99 8.37 -0.52
C ILE A 122 -3.74 8.86 -1.76
N ILE A 123 -3.18 8.75 -2.97
CA ILE A 123 -3.92 8.77 -4.26
C ILE A 123 -4.24 7.36 -4.70
N ARG A 124 -3.34 6.41 -4.52
CA ARG A 124 -3.59 5.02 -4.94
C ARG A 124 -2.81 4.05 -4.06
N LYS A 125 -3.43 2.91 -3.76
CA LYS A 125 -2.74 1.71 -3.28
C LYS A 125 -2.89 0.58 -4.30
#